data_AF-A0A529X7V2-F1
#
_entry.id   AF-A0A529X7V2-F1
#
_cell.length_a   1.000
_cell.length_b   1.000
_cell.length_c   1.000
_cell.angle_alpha   90.00
_cell.angle_beta   90.00
_cell.angle_gamma   90.00
#
_symmetry.space_group_name_H-M   'P 1'
#
loop_
_entity.id
_entity.type
_entity.pdbx_description
1 polymer ?
#
loop_
_entity_poly.entity_id
_entity_poly.type
_entity_poly.pdbx_seq_one_letter_code
_entity_poly.pdbx_strand_id
1 'polypeptide(L)'
;IVAVLGPSIGPDNYEVGPEFVARFVEADADNERYFRPSKTVGHSMFDLNQYTVDRLRKAGVTAEGLGRCTYAEEDLFYSYRRTTHRKEADYGRQVSAIVLEKE
;
A
#
# COMPACT_ATOMS: atom_id res chain seq x y z
N ILE A 1 8.50 -18.79 8.42
CA ILE A 1 7.47 -18.24 7.50
C ILE A 1 8.16 -17.18 6.66
N VAL A 2 7.96 -17.22 5.34
CA VAL A 2 8.43 -16.18 4.42
C VAL A 2 7.21 -15.47 3.86
N ALA A 3 7.24 -14.15 3.79
CA ALA A 3 6.17 -13.35 3.21
C ALA A 3 6.74 -12.38 2.16
N VAL A 4 6.02 -12.22 1.05
CA VAL A 4 6.34 -11.23 0.02
C VAL A 4 5.11 -10.37 -0.20
N LEU A 5 5.26 -9.06 0.01
CA LEU A 5 4.24 -8.08 -0.36
C LEU A 5 4.24 -7.89 -1.87
N GLY A 6 3.13 -8.27 -2.51
CA GLY A 6 2.89 -8.08 -3.94
C GLY A 6 2.68 -6.62 -4.34
N PRO A 7 2.42 -6.34 -5.63
CA PRO A 7 2.20 -4.97 -6.13
C PRO A 7 1.05 -4.29 -5.39
N SER A 8 1.31 -3.10 -4.87
CA SER A 8 0.37 -2.32 -4.05
C SER A 8 0.48 -0.84 -4.39
N ILE A 9 -0.44 0.00 -3.93
CA ILE A 9 -0.32 1.44 -4.18
C ILE A 9 0.91 2.00 -3.43
N GLY A 10 1.82 2.65 -4.15
CA GLY A 10 3.08 3.14 -3.60
C GLY A 10 2.93 4.43 -2.79
N PRO A 11 3.94 4.78 -1.97
CA PRO A 11 3.91 5.93 -1.07
C PRO A 11 3.72 7.25 -1.81
N ASP A 12 4.12 7.37 -3.08
CA ASP A 12 3.94 8.57 -3.91
C ASP A 12 2.54 8.76 -4.47
N ASN A 13 1.66 7.77 -4.33
CA ASN A 13 0.32 7.83 -4.94
C ASN A 13 -0.81 7.55 -3.94
N TYR A 14 -0.47 7.18 -2.69
CA TYR A 14 -1.47 6.91 -1.65
C TYR A 14 -1.70 8.11 -0.74
N GLU A 15 -2.37 9.13 -1.27
CA GLU A 15 -2.86 10.24 -0.46
C GLU A 15 -4.08 9.81 0.40
N VAL A 16 -4.11 10.27 1.65
CA VAL A 16 -5.14 9.99 2.66
C VAL A 16 -5.49 11.26 3.46
N GLY A 17 -6.71 11.30 4.00
CA GLY A 17 -7.21 12.39 4.83
C GLY A 17 -6.70 12.34 6.28
N PRO A 18 -6.90 13.43 7.05
CA PRO A 18 -6.40 13.56 8.41
C PRO A 18 -7.04 12.56 9.38
N GLU A 19 -8.28 12.14 9.13
CA GLU A 19 -8.97 11.11 9.90
C GLU A 19 -8.30 9.74 9.80
N PHE A 20 -7.70 9.43 8.63
CA PHE A 20 -6.95 8.20 8.45
C PHE A 20 -5.64 8.22 9.23
N VAL A 21 -4.92 9.35 9.17
CA VAL A 21 -3.67 9.55 9.93
C VAL A 21 -3.93 9.41 11.43
N ALA A 22 -4.94 10.12 11.95
CA ALA A 22 -5.28 10.11 13.37
C ALA A 22 -5.53 8.68 13.89
N ARG A 23 -6.32 7.89 13.15
CA ARG A 23 -6.60 6.48 13.52
C ARG A 23 -5.35 5.60 13.58
N PHE A 24 -4.38 5.83 12.70
CA PHE A 24 -3.14 5.04 12.69
C PHE A 24 -2.21 5.42 13.83
N VAL A 25 -2.08 6.72 14.11
CA VAL A 25 -1.25 7.23 15.21
C VAL A 25 -1.86 6.88 16.58
N GLU A 26 -3.19 6.91 16.70
CA GLU A 26 -3.88 6.46 17.92
C GLU A 26 -3.63 4.98 18.23
N ALA A 27 -3.54 4.13 17.19
CA ALA A 27 -3.29 2.71 17.36
C ALA A 27 -1.83 2.38 17.76
N ASP A 28 -0.86 3.13 17.25
CA ASP A 28 0.56 3.05 17.61
C ASP A 28 1.23 4.37 17.17
N ALA A 29 1.78 5.13 18.12
CA ALA A 29 2.37 6.44 17.84
C ALA A 29 3.53 6.35 16.85
N ASP A 30 4.26 5.22 16.82
CA ASP A 30 5.35 4.99 15.87
C ASP A 30 4.86 4.95 14.41
N ASN A 31 3.54 4.84 14.17
CA ASN A 31 2.98 4.85 12.82
C ASN A 31 3.10 6.21 12.12
N GLU A 32 3.36 7.30 12.86
CA GLU A 32 3.57 8.62 12.28
C GLU A 32 4.68 8.60 11.20
N ARG A 33 5.70 7.74 11.38
CA ARG A 33 6.82 7.60 10.44
C ARG A 33 6.45 7.13 9.03
N TYR A 34 5.26 6.55 8.84
CA TYR A 34 4.79 6.09 7.53
C TYR A 34 3.97 7.16 6.79
N PHE A 35 3.82 8.35 7.36
CA PHE A 35 3.12 9.47 6.75
C PHE A 35 4.10 10.57 6.34
N ARG A 36 3.83 11.17 5.19
CA ARG A 36 4.60 12.28 4.61
C ARG A 36 3.65 13.42 4.26
N PRO A 37 4.09 14.68 4.26
CA PRO A 37 3.26 15.77 3.77
C PRO A 37 2.78 15.52 2.33
N SER A 38 1.48 15.75 2.07
CA SER A 38 0.95 15.82 0.72
C SER A 38 0.98 17.25 0.17
N LYS A 39 0.80 17.39 -1.14
CA LYS A 39 0.53 18.68 -1.81
C LYS A 39 -0.84 19.25 -1.42
N THR A 40 -1.81 18.39 -1.10
CA THR A 40 -3.14 18.82 -0.67
C THR A 40 -3.11 19.18 0.82
N VAL A 41 -3.53 20.40 1.16
CA VAL A 41 -3.57 20.86 2.55
C VAL A 41 -4.46 19.94 3.38
N GLY A 42 -3.99 19.57 4.57
CA GLY A 42 -4.68 18.67 5.49
C GLY A 42 -4.60 17.19 5.12
N HIS A 43 -3.94 16.82 4.02
CA HIS A 43 -3.75 15.42 3.61
C HIS A 43 -2.28 14.98 3.77
N SER A 44 -2.10 13.66 3.81
CA SER A 44 -0.79 13.03 3.92
C SER A 44 -0.63 11.93 2.87
N MET A 45 0.62 11.68 2.48
CA MET A 45 1.01 10.52 1.71
C MET A 45 1.32 9.36 2.66
N PHE A 46 0.70 8.20 2.47
CA PHE A 46 0.86 7.03 3.33
C PHE A 46 1.70 5.94 2.65
N ASP A 47 2.74 5.47 3.33
CA ASP A 47 3.54 4.33 2.89
C ASP A 47 2.96 2.99 3.39
N LEU A 48 1.93 2.52 2.70
CA LEU A 48 1.33 1.20 2.95
C LEU A 48 2.38 0.08 2.84
N ASN A 49 3.30 0.18 1.87
CA ASN A 49 4.23 -0.89 1.57
C ASN A 49 5.20 -1.09 2.74
N GLN A 50 5.84 -0.01 3.19
CA GLN A 50 6.74 -0.06 4.33
C GLN A 50 5.99 -0.42 5.61
N TYR A 51 4.79 0.13 5.84
CA TYR A 51 3.95 -0.22 7.00
C TYR A 51 3.68 -1.72 7.07
N THR A 52 3.25 -2.35 5.98
CA THR A 52 2.94 -3.78 5.94
C THR A 52 4.18 -4.65 6.17
N VAL A 53 5.30 -4.34 5.50
CA VAL A 53 6.54 -5.11 5.65
C VAL A 53 7.09 -4.99 7.07
N ASP A 54 7.10 -3.79 7.65
CA ASP A 54 7.58 -3.60 9.03
C ASP A 54 6.69 -4.29 10.05
N ARG A 55 5.37 -4.32 9.85
CA ARG A 55 4.47 -5.10 10.71
C ARG A 55 4.73 -6.59 10.65
N LEU A 56 5.01 -7.14 9.47
CA LEU A 56 5.38 -8.55 9.33
C LEU A 56 6.72 -8.85 10.03
N ARG A 57 7.71 -7.96 9.87
CA ARG A 57 9.02 -8.08 10.53
C ARG A 57 8.89 -7.97 12.05
N LYS A 58 8.09 -7.04 12.57
CA LYS A 58 7.78 -6.89 14.01
C LYS A 58 7.12 -8.15 14.59
N ALA A 59 6.40 -8.91 13.76
CA ALA A 59 5.82 -10.20 14.12
C ALA A 59 6.79 -11.40 14.00
N GLY A 60 8.07 -11.16 13.67
CA GLY A 60 9.09 -12.20 13.53
C GLY A 60 9.10 -12.92 12.17
N VAL A 61 8.41 -12.37 11.15
CA VAL A 61 8.36 -12.95 9.81
C VAL A 61 9.49 -12.38 8.94
N THR A 62 10.20 -13.25 8.21
CA THR A 62 11.09 -12.82 7.12
C THR A 62 10.23 -12.28 5.99
N ALA A 63 10.23 -10.95 5.83
CA ALA A 63 9.35 -10.26 4.90
C ALA A 63 10.09 -9.29 3.99
N GLU A 64 9.70 -9.31 2.72
CA GLU A 64 10.15 -8.39 1.66
C GLU A 64 8.95 -7.90 0.85
N GLY A 65 9.15 -6.87 0.03
CA GLY A 65 8.13 -6.36 -0.88
C GLY A 65 8.71 -6.15 -2.27
N LEU A 66 7.88 -6.34 -3.30
CA LEU A 66 8.34 -6.21 -4.70
C LEU A 66 8.70 -4.77 -5.09
N GLY A 67 8.28 -3.77 -4.31
CA GLY A 67 8.55 -2.35 -4.60
C GLY A 67 7.82 -1.81 -5.83
N ARG A 68 6.72 -2.44 -6.24
CA ARG A 68 5.94 -2.12 -7.45
C ARG A 68 4.68 -1.33 -7.11
N CYS A 69 4.41 -0.28 -7.88
CA CYS A 69 3.30 0.64 -7.62
C CYS A 69 2.15 0.42 -8.60
N THR A 70 1.00 -0.05 -8.11
CA THR A 70 -0.16 -0.32 -8.97
C THR A 70 -0.71 0.94 -9.65
N TYR A 71 -0.57 2.11 -9.01
CA TYR A 71 -1.01 3.39 -9.58
C TYR A 71 -0.08 3.87 -10.69
N ALA A 72 1.24 3.86 -10.45
CA ALA A 72 2.22 4.46 -11.35
C ALA A 72 2.54 3.58 -12.56
N GLU A 73 2.51 2.26 -12.40
CA GLU A 73 2.86 1.31 -13.45
C GLU A 73 1.61 0.81 -14.18
N GLU A 74 0.96 1.74 -14.88
CA GLU A 74 -0.34 1.51 -15.52
C GLU A 74 -0.32 0.39 -16.58
N ASP A 75 0.78 0.22 -17.31
CA ASP A 75 0.92 -0.81 -18.34
C ASP A 75 0.89 -2.24 -17.77
N LEU A 76 1.03 -2.38 -16.44
CA LEU A 76 1.18 -3.68 -15.77
C LEU A 76 0.08 -3.95 -14.75
N PHE A 77 -0.51 -2.91 -14.16
CA PHE A 77 -1.46 -3.07 -13.05
C PHE A 77 -2.69 -2.17 -13.20
N TYR A 78 -3.86 -2.76 -12.96
CA TYR A 78 -5.06 -2.01 -12.56
C TYR A 78 -4.86 -1.27 -11.23
N SER A 79 -5.48 -0.09 -11.10
CA SER A 79 -5.48 0.69 -9.87
C SER A 79 -6.82 1.36 -9.66
N TYR A 80 -7.49 1.05 -8.55
CA TYR A 80 -8.72 1.72 -8.15
C TYR A 80 -8.52 3.25 -8.02
N ARG A 81 -7.41 3.68 -7.38
CA ARG A 81 -7.12 5.11 -7.20
C ARG A 81 -6.97 5.84 -8.53
N ARG A 82 -6.29 5.23 -9.52
CA ARG A 82 -6.14 5.81 -10.86
C ARG A 82 -7.49 5.93 -11.56
N THR A 83 -8.29 4.87 -11.48
CA THR A 83 -9.65 4.81 -12.02
C THR A 83 -10.53 5.93 -11.44
N THR A 84 -10.49 6.14 -10.12
CA THR A 84 -11.21 7.24 -9.45
C THR A 84 -10.75 8.62 -9.94
N HIS A 85 -9.43 8.85 -10.04
CA HIS A 85 -8.90 10.12 -10.55
C HIS A 85 -9.32 10.40 -12.00
N ARG A 86 -9.45 9.36 -12.82
CA ARG A 86 -9.88 9.45 -14.22
C ARG A 86 -11.39 9.38 -14.44
N LYS A 87 -12.18 9.16 -13.38
CA LYS A 87 -13.64 8.99 -13.44
C LYS A 87 -14.08 7.87 -14.38
N GLU A 88 -13.29 6.80 -14.43
CA GLU A 88 -13.62 5.60 -15.18
C GLU A 88 -14.69 4.79 -14.42
N ALA A 89 -15.57 4.11 -15.15
CA ALA A 89 -16.76 3.47 -14.57
C ALA A 89 -16.44 2.18 -13.78
N ASP A 90 -15.38 1.47 -14.15
CA ASP A 90 -14.90 0.26 -13.46
C ASP A 90 -13.40 0.05 -13.74
N TYR A 91 -12.80 -0.90 -13.03
CA TYR A 91 -11.40 -1.27 -13.16
C TYR A 91 -11.22 -2.79 -13.07
N GLY A 92 -10.19 -3.34 -13.72
CA GLY A 92 -9.83 -4.74 -13.53
C GLY A 92 -9.32 -5.03 -12.12
N ARG A 93 -9.26 -6.31 -11.74
CA ARG A 93 -8.69 -6.75 -10.45
C ARG A 93 -7.55 -7.74 -10.69
N GLN A 94 -6.50 -7.65 -9.89
CA GLN A 94 -5.43 -8.65 -9.87
C GLN A 94 -5.73 -9.76 -8.85
N VAL A 95 -5.01 -10.87 -8.98
CA VAL A 95 -4.95 -11.94 -7.99
C VAL A 95 -3.48 -12.17 -7.61
N SER A 96 -3.24 -12.37 -6.31
CA SER A 96 -1.99 -12.93 -5.80
C SER A 96 -2.30 -14.34 -5.28
N ALA A 97 -1.61 -15.34 -5.80
CA ALA A 97 -1.84 -16.73 -5.46
C ALA A 97 -0.53 -17.45 -5.15
N ILE A 98 -0.60 -18.42 -4.24
CA ILE A 98 0.50 -19.34 -3.91
C ILE A 98 -0.12 -20.71 -3.62
N VAL A 99 0.53 -21.78 -4.07
CA VAL A 99 0.07 -23.15 -3.88
C VAL A 99 1.27 -24.06 -3.63
N LEU A 100 1.03 -25.18 -2.94
CA LEU A 100 1.96 -26.31 -2.92
C LEU A 100 1.57 -27.24 -4.07
N GLU A 101 2.44 -27.38 -5.06
CA GLU A 101 2.26 -28.37 -6.11
C GLU A 101 2.47 -29.78 -5.52
N LYS A 102 1.68 -30.73 -6.01
CA LYS A 102 1.92 -32.15 -5.71
C LYS A 102 2.99 -32.65 -6.67
N GLU A 103 3.98 -33.38 -6.15
CA GLU A 103 4.89 -34.18 -6.98
C GLU A 103 4.13 -35.27 -7.75
#